data_AF-A0AAN8FVB0-F1
#
_entry.id   AF-A0AAN8FVB0-F1
#
_cell.length_a   1.000
_cell.length_b   1.000
_cell.length_c   1.000
_cell.angle_alpha   90.00
_cell.angle_beta   90.00
_cell.angle_gamma   90.00
#
_symmetry.space_group_name_H-M   'P 1'
#
loop_
_entity.id
_entity.type
_entity.pdbx_description
1 polymer ?
#
loop_
_entity_poly.entity_id
_entity_poly.type
_entity_poly.pdbx_seq_one_letter_code
_entity_poly.pdbx_strand_id
1 'polypeptide(L)'
;MLSTPGATKVEGGLAISRTPSWMVIFVVDLVAGLVLFSFVNCDGAYDVFWRSVDSLVARLDAIMDSLTHNPAGLKLNEPVNTALASFFQYHIHLWKTFMMFSRYRTIWYVLYGSSCLGLSVCCALFADFVSLLTLHKIACDGGSLVCFDVYASR
;
A
#
# COMPACT_ATOMS: atom_id res chain seq x y z
N MET A 1 -31.73 -61.95 25.78
CA MET A 1 -31.71 -60.87 26.78
C MET A 1 -30.26 -60.69 27.26
N LEU A 2 -29.50 -59.79 26.64
CA LEU A 2 -28.28 -59.25 27.23
C LEU A 2 -28.32 -57.74 26.99
N SER A 3 -28.28 -56.99 28.07
CA SER A 3 -28.43 -55.54 28.12
C SER A 3 -27.11 -54.91 28.55
N THR A 4 -26.76 -53.79 27.89
CA THR A 4 -25.77 -52.74 28.23
C THR A 4 -24.27 -53.08 28.12
N PRO A 5 -23.35 -52.08 27.97
CA PRO A 5 -23.52 -50.63 28.07
C PRO A 5 -22.90 -49.82 26.90
N GLY A 6 -23.12 -48.51 26.94
CA GLY A 6 -22.85 -47.57 25.86
C GLY A 6 -21.38 -47.41 25.49
N ALA A 7 -21.14 -47.44 24.17
CA ALA A 7 -19.94 -46.89 23.57
C ALA A 7 -20.22 -45.41 23.24
N THR A 8 -19.57 -44.55 24.03
CA THR A 8 -19.38 -43.13 23.80
C THR A 8 -18.87 -42.87 22.39
N LYS A 9 -19.72 -42.35 21.51
CA LYS A 9 -19.33 -41.78 20.22
C LYS A 9 -18.85 -40.35 20.43
N VAL A 10 -17.63 -40.19 20.94
CA VAL A 10 -16.91 -38.90 21.00
C VAL A 10 -15.97 -38.84 19.79
N GLU A 11 -16.55 -38.77 18.60
CA GLU A 11 -15.81 -38.57 17.34
C GLU A 11 -16.54 -37.50 16.52
N GLY A 12 -16.76 -36.35 17.15
CA GLY A 12 -17.13 -35.11 16.47
C GLY A 12 -15.89 -34.25 16.34
N GLY A 13 -14.90 -34.75 15.59
CA GLY A 13 -13.69 -34.01 15.26
C GLY A 13 -14.08 -32.61 14.80
N LEU A 14 -13.43 -31.62 15.41
CA LEU A 14 -13.46 -30.20 15.11
C LEU A 14 -13.58 -29.99 13.58
N ALA A 15 -14.80 -29.91 13.09
CA ALA A 15 -15.10 -29.65 11.70
C ALA A 15 -14.80 -28.16 11.49
N ILE A 16 -13.52 -27.85 11.30
CA ILE A 16 -13.06 -26.62 10.66
C ILE A 16 -13.69 -26.65 9.27
N SER A 17 -14.90 -26.10 9.21
CA SER A 17 -15.73 -25.97 8.03
C SER A 17 -14.91 -25.31 6.94
N ARG A 18 -14.65 -26.10 5.90
CA ARG A 18 -13.81 -25.75 4.77
C ARG A 18 -14.67 -24.96 3.76
N THR A 19 -14.84 -23.66 4.04
CA THR A 19 -15.16 -22.53 3.12
C THR A 19 -16.61 -22.46 2.56
N PRO A 20 -17.12 -21.27 2.13
CA PRO A 20 -16.44 -20.18 1.41
C PRO A 20 -15.93 -19.06 2.33
N SER A 21 -14.61 -18.94 2.47
CA SER A 21 -13.93 -17.83 3.17
C SER A 21 -14.21 -16.45 2.54
N TRP A 22 -14.83 -16.41 1.36
CA TRP A 22 -14.96 -15.23 0.52
C TRP A 22 -15.96 -14.22 1.08
N MET A 23 -17.07 -14.70 1.66
CA MET A 23 -18.04 -13.84 2.34
C MET A 23 -17.44 -13.23 3.61
N VAL A 24 -16.64 -14.00 4.36
CA VAL A 24 -15.94 -13.50 5.55
C VAL A 24 -14.94 -12.42 5.15
N ILE A 25 -14.16 -12.64 4.09
CA ILE A 25 -13.21 -11.65 3.57
C ILE A 25 -13.94 -10.38 3.14
N PHE A 26 -15.09 -10.49 2.46
CA PHE A 26 -15.88 -9.33 2.03
C PHE A 26 -16.43 -8.53 3.22
N VAL A 27 -16.95 -9.21 4.24
CA VAL A 27 -17.45 -8.56 5.45
C VAL A 27 -16.30 -7.89 6.22
N VAL A 28 -15.15 -8.56 6.34
CA VAL A 28 -13.95 -7.96 6.95
C VAL A 28 -13.48 -6.75 6.17
N ASP A 29 -13.50 -6.79 4.84
CA ASP A 29 -13.12 -5.66 3.98
C ASP A 29 -14.05 -4.44 4.15
N LEU A 30 -15.36 -4.70 4.26
CA LEU A 30 -16.36 -3.66 4.51
C LEU A 30 -16.20 -3.06 5.92
N VAL A 31 -16.05 -3.90 6.94
CA VAL A 31 -15.85 -3.45 8.32
C VAL A 31 -14.53 -2.67 8.46
N ALA A 32 -13.46 -3.14 7.82
CA ALA A 32 -12.17 -2.43 7.79
C ALA A 32 -12.31 -1.05 7.14
N GLY A 33 -13.05 -0.95 6.02
CA GLY A 33 -13.37 0.32 5.37
C GLY A 33 -14.15 1.28 6.28
N LEU A 34 -15.17 0.77 6.99
CA LEU A 34 -15.97 1.56 7.95
C LEU A 34 -15.18 2.00 9.19
N VAL A 35 -14.29 1.15 9.71
CA VAL A 35 -13.39 1.52 10.83
C VAL A 35 -12.42 2.61 10.40
N LEU A 36 -11.82 2.49 9.21
CA LEU A 36 -10.97 3.54 8.64
C LEU A 36 -11.76 4.84 8.44
N PHE A 37 -12.98 4.75 7.92
CA PHE A 37 -13.88 5.89 7.76
C PHE A 37 -14.17 6.59 9.09
N SER A 38 -14.46 5.83 10.16
CA SER A 38 -14.69 6.38 11.49
C SER A 38 -13.42 7.02 12.08
N PHE A 39 -12.24 6.43 11.81
CA PHE A 39 -10.97 6.95 12.28
C PHE A 39 -10.60 8.27 11.59
N VAL A 40 -10.82 8.36 10.27
CA VAL A 40 -10.58 9.60 9.49
C VAL A 40 -11.57 10.70 9.89
N ASN A 41 -12.81 10.35 10.26
CA ASN A 41 -13.80 11.31 10.76
C ASN A 41 -13.48 11.88 12.15
N CYS A 42 -12.55 11.29 12.91
CA CYS A 42 -12.07 11.93 14.12
C CYS A 42 -11.29 13.18 13.72
N ASP A 43 -11.87 14.34 14.02
CA ASP A 43 -11.37 15.68 13.74
C ASP A 43 -9.89 15.81 14.18
N GLY A 44 -8.97 15.70 13.22
CA GLY A 44 -7.51 15.69 13.46
C GLY A 44 -6.76 14.46 12.95
N ALA A 45 -7.42 13.38 12.53
CA ALA A 45 -6.74 12.20 11.96
C ALA A 45 -5.96 12.55 10.69
N TYR A 46 -6.50 13.45 9.87
CA TYR A 46 -5.81 14.02 8.70
C TYR A 46 -4.48 14.67 9.09
N ASP A 47 -4.47 15.58 10.07
CA ASP A 47 -3.26 16.29 10.48
C ASP A 47 -2.22 15.37 11.13
N VAL A 48 -2.67 14.38 11.91
CA VAL A 48 -1.79 13.36 12.50
C VAL A 48 -1.18 12.46 11.43
N PHE A 49 -1.97 12.07 10.43
CA PHE A 49 -1.49 11.29 9.29
C PHE A 49 -0.41 12.06 8.53
N TRP A 50 -0.67 13.31 8.15
CA TRP A 50 0.30 14.13 7.42
C TRP A 50 1.57 14.40 8.23
N ARG A 51 1.46 14.61 9.55
CA ARG A 51 2.65 14.71 10.43
C ARG A 51 3.51 13.44 10.43
N SER A 52 2.87 12.28 10.44
CA SER A 52 3.57 10.99 10.43
C SER A 52 4.29 10.78 9.09
N VAL A 53 3.60 11.12 8.02
CA VAL A 53 4.09 11.09 6.64
C VAL A 53 5.29 12.04 6.47
N ASP A 54 5.19 13.30 6.90
CA ASP A 54 6.30 14.26 6.86
C ASP A 54 7.51 13.79 7.69
N SER A 55 7.28 13.20 8.88
CA SER A 55 8.37 12.64 9.68
C SER A 55 9.06 11.46 8.98
N LEU A 56 8.30 10.64 8.25
CA LEU A 56 8.84 9.51 7.51
C LEU A 56 9.69 9.98 6.32
N VAL A 57 9.28 11.05 5.63
CA VAL A 57 10.11 11.71 4.59
C VAL A 57 11.41 12.19 5.15
N ALA A 58 11.37 12.93 6.26
CA ALA A 58 12.57 13.51 6.84
C ALA A 58 13.60 12.42 7.19
N ARG A 59 13.13 11.26 7.67
CA ARG A 59 13.98 10.09 7.94
C ARG A 59 14.52 9.47 6.66
N LEU A 60 13.70 9.32 5.63
CA LEU A 60 14.11 8.79 4.33
C LEU A 60 15.16 9.68 3.64
N ASP A 61 14.93 10.99 3.61
CA ASP A 61 15.88 11.97 3.07
C ASP A 61 17.21 11.92 3.87
N ALA A 62 17.17 11.82 5.20
CA ALA A 62 18.37 11.68 6.03
C ALA A 62 19.13 10.37 5.77
N ILE A 63 18.43 9.25 5.53
CA ILE A 63 19.07 7.97 5.18
C ILE A 63 19.70 8.05 3.79
N MET A 64 19.02 8.68 2.83
CA MET A 64 19.55 8.90 1.48
C MET A 64 20.84 9.72 1.54
N ASP A 65 20.82 10.86 2.25
CA ASP A 65 21.97 11.75 2.39
C ASP A 65 23.13 11.05 3.12
N SER A 66 22.82 10.22 4.14
CA SER A 66 23.81 9.38 4.81
C SER A 66 24.39 8.30 3.90
N LEU A 67 23.61 7.72 2.98
CA LEU A 67 24.08 6.72 2.01
C LEU A 67 25.03 7.34 0.97
N THR A 68 24.76 8.58 0.58
CA THR A 68 25.60 9.33 -0.37
C THR A 68 26.90 9.80 0.27
N HIS A 69 26.87 10.22 1.54
CA HIS A 69 28.03 10.78 2.22
C HIS A 69 28.90 9.73 2.94
N ASN A 70 28.37 8.56 3.25
CA ASN A 70 29.11 7.43 3.79
C ASN A 70 28.52 6.12 3.22
N PRO A 71 29.17 5.43 2.26
CA PRO A 71 28.70 4.15 1.77
C PRO A 71 28.75 3.16 2.93
N ALA A 72 27.66 3.10 3.69
CA ALA A 72 27.63 2.54 5.02
C ALA A 72 27.89 1.04 4.95
N GLY A 73 29.13 0.60 5.23
CA GLY A 73 29.51 -0.68 5.85
C GLY A 73 28.97 -2.01 5.27
N LEU A 74 28.11 -1.99 4.25
CA LEU A 74 27.70 -3.11 3.44
C LEU A 74 28.86 -3.31 2.48
N LYS A 75 29.58 -4.42 2.64
CA LYS A 75 30.56 -4.93 1.69
C LYS A 75 29.84 -5.39 0.41
N LEU A 76 29.15 -4.47 -0.26
CA LEU A 76 28.53 -4.65 -1.57
C LEU A 76 29.21 -3.70 -2.56
N ASN A 77 29.34 -4.21 -3.77
CA ASN A 77 30.01 -3.59 -4.89
C ASN A 77 29.45 -2.18 -5.18
N GLU A 78 30.32 -1.21 -5.45
CA GLU A 78 30.00 0.17 -5.85
C GLU A 78 28.82 0.31 -6.84
N PRO A 79 28.67 -0.51 -7.90
CA PRO A 79 27.52 -0.45 -8.81
C PRO A 79 26.16 -0.77 -8.15
N VAL A 80 26.12 -1.60 -7.11
CA VAL A 80 24.85 -1.92 -6.42
C VAL A 80 24.40 -0.74 -5.55
N ASN A 81 25.33 -0.05 -4.88
CA ASN A 81 24.99 1.13 -4.10
C ASN A 81 24.45 2.26 -4.98
N THR A 82 25.07 2.48 -6.15
CA THR A 82 24.62 3.49 -7.11
C THR A 82 23.24 3.17 -7.71
N ALA A 83 22.98 1.90 -8.04
CA ALA A 83 21.67 1.47 -8.53
C ALA A 83 20.58 1.63 -7.45
N LEU A 84 20.89 1.27 -6.20
CA LEU A 84 20.00 1.38 -5.06
C LEU A 84 19.67 2.85 -4.74
N ALA A 85 20.68 3.73 -4.73
CA ALA A 85 20.51 5.17 -4.54
C ALA A 85 19.60 5.79 -5.61
N SER A 86 19.83 5.43 -6.89
CA SER A 86 19.01 5.91 -8.01
C SER A 86 17.56 5.43 -7.89
N PHE A 87 17.35 4.18 -7.48
CA PHE A 87 16.01 3.62 -7.26
C PHE A 87 15.26 4.34 -6.13
N PHE A 88 15.93 4.58 -4.99
CA PHE A 88 15.31 5.30 -3.87
C PHE A 88 15.02 6.76 -4.20
N GLN A 89 15.93 7.45 -4.89
CA GLN A 89 15.74 8.83 -5.30
C GLN A 89 14.55 8.98 -6.25
N TYR A 90 14.39 8.05 -7.20
CA TYR A 90 13.22 8.01 -8.09
C TYR A 90 11.92 7.83 -7.30
N HIS A 91 11.90 6.86 -6.36
CA HIS A 91 10.72 6.59 -5.55
C HIS A 91 10.33 7.78 -4.68
N ILE A 92 11.31 8.45 -4.04
CA ILE A 92 11.07 9.66 -3.23
C ILE A 92 10.52 10.80 -4.09
N HIS A 93 11.03 11.01 -5.30
CA HIS A 93 10.54 12.04 -6.21
C HIS A 93 9.08 11.79 -6.68
N LEU A 94 8.77 10.53 -7.00
CA LEU A 94 7.42 10.12 -7.35
C LEU A 94 6.47 10.34 -6.17
N TRP A 95 6.91 9.96 -4.97
CA TRP A 95 6.12 10.08 -3.75
C TRP A 95 5.92 11.54 -3.32
N LYS A 96 6.92 12.42 -3.45
CA LYS A 96 6.78 13.88 -3.25
C LYS A 96 5.74 14.49 -4.19
N THR A 97 5.74 14.09 -5.46
CA THR A 97 4.72 14.53 -6.44
C THR A 97 3.34 14.00 -6.06
N PHE A 98 3.26 12.72 -5.66
CA PHE A 98 2.02 12.10 -5.20
C PHE A 98 1.44 12.84 -3.99
N MET A 99 2.25 13.21 -3.01
CA MET A 99 1.79 13.95 -1.82
C MET A 99 1.20 15.31 -2.15
N MET A 100 1.85 16.05 -3.07
CA MET A 100 1.35 17.35 -3.53
C MET A 100 -0.02 17.23 -4.20
N PHE A 101 -0.24 16.15 -4.95
CA PHE A 101 -1.54 15.85 -5.57
C PHE A 101 -2.55 15.33 -4.53
N SER A 102 -2.15 14.45 -3.61
CA SER A 102 -2.98 13.90 -2.54
C SER A 102 -3.51 14.96 -1.56
N ARG A 103 -2.82 16.11 -1.45
CA ARG A 103 -3.28 17.27 -0.69
C ARG A 103 -4.49 17.99 -1.32
N TYR A 104 -4.86 17.64 -2.55
CA TYR A 104 -6.10 18.13 -3.16
C TYR A 104 -7.33 17.53 -2.45
N ARG A 105 -8.17 18.40 -1.90
CA ARG A 105 -9.37 18.04 -1.12
C ARG A 105 -10.30 17.07 -1.86
N THR A 106 -10.31 17.12 -3.19
CA THR A 106 -11.08 16.23 -4.08
C THR A 106 -10.74 14.75 -3.88
N ILE A 107 -9.46 14.40 -3.75
CA ILE A 107 -9.04 12.99 -3.64
C ILE A 107 -9.47 12.42 -2.29
N TRP A 108 -9.41 13.26 -1.25
CA TRP A 108 -9.93 12.90 0.07
C TRP A 108 -11.43 12.64 0.03
N TYR A 109 -12.24 13.46 -0.63
CA TYR A 109 -13.68 13.18 -0.77
C TYR A 109 -13.96 11.89 -1.55
N VAL A 110 -13.18 11.59 -2.59
CA VAL A 110 -13.34 10.37 -3.39
C VAL A 110 -12.93 9.12 -2.58
N LEU A 111 -11.80 9.16 -1.87
CA LEU A 111 -11.37 8.08 -0.95
C LEU A 111 -12.34 7.91 0.23
N TYR A 112 -12.86 9.02 0.74
CA TYR A 112 -13.83 9.03 1.81
C TYR A 112 -15.15 8.37 1.39
N GLY A 113 -15.65 8.69 0.18
CA GLY A 113 -16.84 8.06 -0.38
C GLY A 113 -16.65 6.57 -0.70
N SER A 114 -15.47 6.19 -1.20
CA SER A 114 -15.19 4.77 -1.51
C SER A 114 -14.94 3.91 -0.27
N SER A 115 -14.56 4.50 0.87
CA SER A 115 -14.36 3.78 2.15
C SER A 115 -15.65 3.14 2.66
N CYS A 116 -16.80 3.69 2.28
CA CYS A 116 -18.11 3.10 2.58
C CYS A 116 -18.40 1.81 1.78
N LEU A 117 -17.71 1.60 0.64
CA LEU A 117 -17.88 0.43 -0.22
C LEU A 117 -16.90 -0.71 0.14
N GLY A 118 -15.88 -0.43 0.94
CA GLY A 118 -14.87 -1.40 1.40
C GLY A 118 -13.42 -0.88 1.26
N LEU A 119 -12.51 -1.47 2.03
CA LEU A 119 -11.10 -1.10 2.01
C LEU A 119 -10.43 -1.44 0.67
N SER A 120 -10.79 -2.59 0.08
CA SER A 120 -10.26 -3.05 -1.21
C SER A 120 -10.51 -2.04 -2.35
N VAL A 121 -11.71 -1.46 -2.41
CA VAL A 121 -12.10 -0.45 -3.41
C VAL A 121 -11.30 0.84 -3.23
N CYS A 122 -11.05 1.24 -1.98
CA CYS A 122 -10.19 2.39 -1.68
C CYS A 122 -8.76 2.17 -2.18
N CYS A 123 -8.20 1.00 -1.89
CA CYS A 123 -6.86 0.63 -2.32
C CYS A 123 -6.76 0.54 -3.85
N ALA A 124 -7.79 0.00 -4.52
CA ALA A 124 -7.84 -0.06 -5.98
C ALA A 124 -7.83 1.35 -6.61
N LEU A 125 -8.71 2.24 -6.14
CA LEU A 125 -8.74 3.63 -6.62
C LEU A 125 -7.41 4.35 -6.35
N PHE A 126 -6.81 4.14 -5.19
CA PHE A 126 -5.50 4.69 -4.87
C PHE A 126 -4.43 4.19 -5.85
N ALA A 127 -4.40 2.88 -6.14
CA ALA A 127 -3.48 2.29 -7.10
C ALA A 127 -3.68 2.84 -8.52
N ASP A 128 -4.93 3.06 -8.94
CA ASP A 128 -5.25 3.69 -10.22
C ASP A 128 -4.73 5.13 -10.28
N PHE A 129 -4.90 5.92 -9.21
CA PHE A 129 -4.34 7.27 -9.14
C PHE A 129 -2.81 7.28 -9.19
N VAL A 130 -2.13 6.37 -8.48
CA VAL A 130 -0.66 6.27 -8.55
C VAL A 130 -0.21 5.89 -9.96
N SER A 131 -0.94 4.98 -10.61
CA SER A 131 -0.66 4.57 -12.00
C SER A 131 -0.85 5.75 -12.96
N LEU A 132 -1.94 6.51 -12.85
CA LEU A 132 -2.19 7.71 -13.65
C LEU A 132 -1.14 8.80 -13.42
N LEU A 133 -0.70 9.02 -12.18
CA LEU A 133 0.34 10.00 -11.86
C LEU A 133 1.71 9.59 -12.42
N THR A 134 2.04 8.31 -12.35
CA THR A 134 3.27 7.74 -12.92
C THR A 134 3.26 7.88 -14.43
N LEU A 135 2.13 7.51 -15.08
CA LEU A 135 1.93 7.71 -16.51
C LEU A 135 1.95 9.20 -16.89
N HIS A 136 1.36 10.09 -16.10
CA HIS A 136 1.34 11.52 -16.39
C HIS A 136 2.72 12.15 -16.28
N LYS A 137 3.49 11.86 -15.21
CA LYS A 137 4.88 12.31 -15.09
C LYS A 137 5.74 11.77 -16.24
N ILE A 138 5.62 10.49 -16.57
CA ILE A 138 6.36 9.88 -17.69
C ILE A 138 5.94 10.51 -19.03
N ALA A 139 4.64 10.62 -19.30
CA ALA A 139 4.13 11.14 -20.58
C ALA A 139 4.38 12.64 -20.76
N CYS A 140 4.30 13.43 -19.69
CA CYS A 140 4.42 14.89 -19.73
C CYS A 140 5.89 15.36 -19.67
N ASP A 141 6.75 14.65 -18.94
CA ASP A 141 8.20 14.96 -18.83
C ASP A 141 9.02 14.21 -19.91
N GLY A 142 8.44 13.22 -20.58
CA GLY A 142 9.15 12.43 -21.57
C GLY A 142 8.28 11.47 -22.37
N GLY A 143 7.74 11.95 -23.50
CA GLY A 143 7.39 11.08 -24.64
C GLY A 143 8.57 10.25 -25.19
N SER A 144 9.72 10.23 -24.51
CA SER A 144 10.96 9.53 -24.87
C SER A 144 11.15 8.19 -24.12
N LEU A 145 10.60 7.99 -22.91
CA LEU A 145 10.84 6.74 -22.15
C LEU A 145 9.90 5.58 -22.53
N VAL A 146 8.66 5.87 -22.93
CA VAL A 146 7.74 4.82 -23.43
C VAL A 146 8.25 4.22 -24.74
N CYS A 147 8.96 5.02 -25.54
CA CYS A 147 9.65 4.54 -26.73
C CYS A 147 10.87 3.67 -26.39
N PHE A 148 11.54 3.87 -25.25
CA PHE A 148 12.75 3.11 -24.91
C PHE A 148 12.44 1.68 -24.46
N ASP A 149 11.36 1.45 -23.72
CA ASP A 149 10.94 0.09 -23.32
C ASP A 149 10.41 -0.72 -24.53
N VAL A 150 9.73 -0.06 -25.46
CA VAL A 150 9.29 -0.67 -26.74
C VAL A 150 10.44 -0.87 -27.74
N TYR A 151 11.50 -0.04 -27.71
CA TYR A 151 12.65 -0.15 -28.62
C TYR A 151 13.75 -1.09 -28.09
N ALA A 152 13.88 -1.27 -26.78
CA ALA A 152 14.79 -2.26 -26.17
C ALA A 152 14.27 -3.72 -26.28
N SER A 153 13.01 -3.89 -26.68
CA SER A 153 12.40 -5.20 -26.95
C SER A 153 12.44 -5.61 -28.45
N ARG A 154 13.26 -4.96 -29.28
CA ARG A 154 13.58 -5.42 -30.65
C ARG A 154 15.07 -5.62 -30.87
#